data_AF-A0A1Z9YEH3-F1
#
_entry.id   AF-A0A1Z9YEH3-F1
#
_cell.length_a   1.000
_cell.length_b   1.000
_cell.length_c   1.000
_cell.angle_alpha   90.00
_cell.angle_beta   90.00
_cell.angle_gamma   90.00
#
_symmetry.space_group_name_H-M   'P 1'
#
loop_
_entity.id
_entity.type
_entity.pdbx_description
1 polymer ?
#
loop_
_entity_poly.entity_id
_entity_poly.type
_entity_poly.pdbx_seq_one_letter_code
_entity_poly.pdbx_strand_id
1 'polypeptide(L)'
;MTDVVVKFDLKDADTEVKLFEAVNNFAAEREENSELLEIEADAPMIMVKTTSHGEAFKKSVIFQDKADAEHFMYYWRRYLRVA
;
A
#
# COMPACT_ATOMS: atom_id res chain seq x y z
N MET A 1 5.24 17.85 3.35
CA MET A 1 4.67 16.49 3.44
C MET A 1 3.44 16.50 2.55
N THR A 2 3.42 15.68 1.50
CA THR A 2 2.33 15.67 0.52
C THR A 2 1.86 14.24 0.40
N ASP A 3 0.64 13.99 0.84
CA ASP A 3 0.06 12.65 0.76
C ASP A 3 -0.07 12.22 -0.70
N VAL A 4 0.47 11.04 -1.01
CA VAL A 4 0.39 10.43 -2.34
C VAL A 4 -0.66 9.33 -2.30
N VAL A 5 -1.71 9.51 -3.10
CA VAL A 5 -2.82 8.57 -3.19
C VAL A 5 -2.67 7.71 -4.44
N VAL A 6 -2.43 6.41 -4.25
CA VAL A 6 -2.38 5.42 -5.32
C VAL A 6 -3.72 4.70 -5.38
N LYS A 7 -4.40 4.77 -6.52
CA LYS A 7 -5.72 4.15 -6.73
C LYS A 7 -5.58 2.83 -7.47
N PHE A 8 -6.22 1.79 -6.93
CA PHE A 8 -6.29 0.46 -7.51
C PHE A 8 -7.73 0.16 -7.91
N ASP A 9 -7.92 -0.16 -9.19
CA ASP A 9 -9.15 -0.76 -9.69
C ASP A 9 -8.98 -2.28 -9.61
N LEU A 10 -9.63 -2.88 -8.62
CA LEU A 10 -9.58 -4.32 -8.38
C LEU A 10 -10.79 -4.98 -9.03
N LYS A 11 -10.54 -6.01 -9.83
CA LYS A 11 -11.58 -6.70 -10.61
C LYS A 11 -12.20 -7.89 -9.88
N ASP A 12 -11.53 -8.40 -8.86
CA ASP A 12 -11.87 -9.63 -8.17
C ASP A 12 -11.31 -9.63 -6.74
N ALA A 13 -11.92 -10.46 -5.88
CA ALA A 13 -11.54 -10.60 -4.47
C ALA A 13 -10.14 -11.20 -4.27
N ASP A 14 -9.64 -11.99 -5.24
CA ASP A 14 -8.28 -12.57 -5.17
C ASP A 14 -7.20 -11.47 -5.30
N THR A 15 -7.38 -10.56 -6.25
CA THR A 15 -6.49 -9.40 -6.43
C THR A 15 -6.57 -8.45 -5.23
N GLU A 16 -7.72 -8.37 -4.56
CA GLU A 16 -7.85 -7.63 -3.30
C GLU A 16 -7.05 -8.25 -2.17
N VAL A 17 -7.15 -9.56 -1.96
CA VAL A 17 -6.35 -10.27 -0.95
C VAL A 17 -4.86 -10.05 -1.21
N LYS A 18 -4.43 -10.22 -2.48
CA LYS A 18 -3.03 -9.96 -2.89
C LYS A 18 -2.59 -8.52 -2.61
N LEU A 19 -3.46 -7.53 -2.82
CA LEU A 19 -3.14 -6.14 -2.51
C LEU A 19 -2.92 -5.94 -1.01
N PHE A 20 -3.78 -6.51 -0.17
CA PHE A 20 -3.62 -6.44 1.28
C PHE A 20 -2.36 -7.16 1.76
N GLU A 21 -2.06 -8.34 1.22
CA GLU A 21 -0.81 -9.04 1.51
C GLU A 21 0.41 -8.21 1.10
N ALA A 22 0.41 -7.63 -0.09
CA ALA A 22 1.51 -6.79 -0.56
C ALA A 22 1.69 -5.53 0.30
N VAL A 23 0.60 -4.91 0.76
CA VAL A 23 0.67 -3.77 1.69
C VAL A 23 1.25 -4.22 3.04
N ASN A 24 0.78 -5.34 3.59
CA ASN A 24 1.28 -5.86 4.87
C ASN A 24 2.76 -6.25 4.79
N ASN A 25 3.18 -6.94 3.73
CA ASN A 25 4.58 -7.31 3.53
C ASN A 25 5.47 -6.08 3.35
N PHE A 26 5.01 -5.08 2.57
CA PHE A 26 5.74 -3.84 2.40
C PHE A 26 5.84 -3.03 3.70
N ALA A 27 4.78 -3.03 4.53
CA ALA A 27 4.81 -2.41 5.85
C ALA A 27 5.77 -3.15 6.80
N ALA A 28 5.78 -4.48 6.79
CA ALA A 28 6.68 -5.30 7.61
C ALA A 28 8.15 -5.13 7.20
N GLU A 29 8.47 -5.13 5.91
CA GLU A 29 9.82 -4.84 5.39
C GLU A 29 10.31 -3.44 5.80
N ARG A 30 9.37 -2.48 5.93
CA ARG A 30 9.67 -1.13 6.40
C ARG A 30 9.85 -1.06 7.90
N GLU A 31 9.03 -1.75 8.67
CA GLU A 31 9.15 -1.82 10.13
C GLU A 31 10.49 -2.44 10.55
N GLU A 32 10.89 -3.54 9.91
CA GLU A 32 12.20 -4.19 10.12
C GLU A 32 13.37 -3.26 9.77
N ASN A 33 13.20 -2.36 8.79
CA ASN A 33 14.20 -1.33 8.47
C ASN A 33 14.07 -0.05 9.35
N SER A 34 12.91 0.16 9.98
CA SER A 34 12.56 1.34 10.79
C SER A 34 12.88 1.17 12.26
N GLU A 35 13.20 -0.04 12.74
CA GLU A 35 13.72 -0.25 14.10
C GLU A 35 15.03 0.54 14.37
N LEU A 36 15.67 1.08 13.33
CA LEU A 36 16.83 1.99 13.43
C LEU A 36 16.46 3.49 13.47
N LEU A 37 15.19 3.87 13.27
CA LEU A 37 14.74 5.24 13.21
C LEU A 37 13.43 5.38 14.00
N GLU A 38 13.56 5.68 15.29
CA GLU A 38 12.47 6.19 16.15
C GLU A 38 11.96 7.51 15.57
N ILE A 39 11.02 7.43 14.63
CA ILE A 39 10.29 8.60 14.15
C ILE A 39 8.91 8.51 14.78
N GLU A 40 8.70 9.33 15.81
CA GLU A 40 7.38 9.70 16.34
C GLU A 40 6.54 10.31 15.19
N ALA A 41 5.91 9.46 14.39
CA ALA A 41 4.92 9.87 13.41
C ALA A 41 3.54 9.57 14.01
N ASP A 42 2.85 10.62 14.44
CA ASP A 42 1.48 10.60 15.00
C ASP A 42 0.41 10.06 14.02
N ALA A 43 0.83 9.67 12.81
CA ALA A 43 0.00 9.10 11.76
C ALA A 43 0.71 7.90 11.10
N PRO A 44 -0.03 6.84 10.72
CA PRO A 44 0.53 5.67 10.06
C PRO A 44 1.18 6.03 8.72
N MET A 45 2.33 5.42 8.42
CA MET A 45 3.08 5.64 7.18
C MET A 45 2.29 5.23 5.91
N ILE A 46 1.40 4.24 6.05
CA ILE A 46 0.59 3.71 4.95
C ILE A 46 -0.85 3.58 5.45
N MET A 47 -1.80 4.07 4.64
CA MET A 47 -3.23 3.97 4.94
C MET A 47 -3.98 3.39 3.73
N VAL A 48 -4.78 2.35 3.96
CA VAL A 48 -5.61 1.73 2.93
C VAL A 48 -7.06 2.20 3.08
N LYS A 49 -7.55 2.93 2.10
CA LYS A 49 -8.95 3.35 2.00
C LYS A 49 -9.72 2.44 1.05
N THR A 50 -10.77 1.81 1.56
CA THR A 50 -11.73 1.06 0.75
C THR A 50 -12.91 1.94 0.40
N THR A 51 -13.21 2.09 -0.89
CA THR A 51 -14.42 2.77 -1.36
C THR A 51 -15.28 1.75 -2.10
N SER A 52 -16.37 1.33 -1.46
CA SER A 52 -17.37 0.46 -2.08
C SER A 52 -18.17 1.27 -3.09
N HIS A 53 -18.10 0.93 -4.38
CA HIS A 53 -18.89 1.59 -5.42
C HIS A 53 -19.65 0.53 -6.24
N GLY A 54 -20.74 0.02 -5.67
CA GLY A 54 -21.52 -1.07 -6.29
C GLY A 54 -20.76 -2.40 -6.29
N GLU A 55 -20.71 -3.09 -7.43
CA GLU A 55 -20.00 -4.37 -7.63
C GLU A 55 -18.47 -4.25 -7.77
N ALA A 56 -17.93 -3.02 -7.84
CA ALA A 56 -16.49 -2.78 -7.97
C ALA A 56 -15.87 -2.27 -6.67
N PHE A 57 -14.80 -2.93 -6.22
CA PHE A 57 -14.02 -2.53 -5.05
C PHE A 57 -12.87 -1.61 -5.47
N LYS A 58 -13.06 -0.30 -5.30
CA LYS A 58 -11.97 0.66 -5.49
C LYS A 58 -11.19 0.79 -4.19
N LYS A 59 -9.90 0.43 -4.23
CA LYS A 59 -8.99 0.61 -3.10
C LYS A 59 -8.05 1.77 -3.40
N SER A 60 -7.74 2.56 -2.39
CA SER A 60 -6.72 3.59 -2.46
C SER A 60 -5.70 3.34 -1.36
N VAL A 61 -4.43 3.23 -1.72
CA VAL A 61 -3.33 3.18 -0.76
C VAL A 61 -2.71 4.57 -0.72
N ILE A 62 -2.62 5.13 0.48
CA ILE A 62 -2.15 6.48 0.74
C ILE A 62 -0.81 6.38 1.44
N PHE A 63 0.17 7.10 0.89
CA PHE A 63 1.55 7.18 1.40
C PHE A 63 1.83 8.61 1.82
N GLN A 64 2.64 8.79 2.87
CA GLN A 64 3.05 10.12 3.35
C GLN A 64 4.04 10.82 2.40
N ASP A 65 4.76 10.05 1.58
CA ASP A 65 5.69 10.57 0.60
C ASP A 65 5.62 9.84 -0.75
N LYS A 66 6.29 10.45 -1.75
CA LYS A 66 6.35 9.94 -3.12
C LYS A 66 7.30 8.76 -3.29
N ALA A 67 8.38 8.71 -2.52
CA ALA A 67 9.38 7.65 -2.64
C ALA A 67 8.78 6.30 -2.24
N ASP A 68 7.94 6.31 -1.21
CA ASP A 68 7.22 5.16 -0.68
C ASP A 68 6.17 4.67 -1.66
N ALA A 69 5.41 5.59 -2.25
CA ALA A 69 4.45 5.26 -3.30
C ALA A 69 5.14 4.63 -4.53
N GLU A 70 6.29 5.18 -4.96
CA GLU A 70 7.06 4.63 -6.08
C GLU A 70 7.65 3.25 -5.75
N HIS A 71 8.19 3.08 -4.54
CA HIS A 71 8.74 1.81 -4.09
C HIS A 71 7.66 0.73 -3.97
N PHE A 72 6.51 1.07 -3.39
CA PHE A 72 5.36 0.18 -3.32
C PHE A 72 4.85 -0.20 -4.71
N MET A 73 4.78 0.74 -5.65
CA MET A 73 4.35 0.45 -7.03
C MET A 73 5.31 -0.49 -7.75
N TYR A 74 6.62 -0.37 -7.51
CA TYR A 74 7.60 -1.32 -8.02
C TYR A 74 7.41 -2.71 -7.40
N TYR A 75 7.25 -2.77 -6.08
CA TYR A 75 6.97 -4.01 -5.34
C TYR A 75 5.70 -4.70 -5.86
N TRP A 76 4.59 -3.96 -5.95
CA TRP A 76 3.30 -4.45 -6.42
C TRP A 76 3.36 -5.03 -7.83
N ARG A 77 4.05 -4.36 -8.77
CA ARG A 77 4.24 -4.87 -10.14
C ARG A 77 5.05 -6.16 -10.16
N ARG A 78 6.00 -6.33 -9.25
CA ARG A 78 6.79 -7.56 -9.11
C ARG A 78 5.95 -8.67 -8.48
N TYR A 79 5.18 -8.36 -7.44
CA TYR A 79 4.29 -9.30 -6.77
C TYR A 79 3.25 -9.90 -7.74
N LEU A 80 2.63 -9.06 -8.58
CA LEU A 80 1.70 -9.49 -9.63
C LEU A 80 2.32 -10.33 -10.76
N ARG A 81 3.65 -10.33 -10.93
CA ARG A 81 4.33 -11.14 -11.96
C ARG A 81 4.74 -12.52 -11.46
N VAL A 82 4.83 -12.70 -10.15
CA VAL A 82 5.33 -13.92 -9.51
C VAL A 82 4.19 -14.76 -8.93
N ALA A 83 3.04 -14.15 -8.61
CA ALA A 83 1.80 -14.80 -8.20
C ALA A 83 0.91 -15.17 -9.39
#